data_AF-A0A847NV31-F1
#
_entry.id   AF-A0A847NV31-F1
#
_cell.length_a   1.000
_cell.length_b   1.000
_cell.length_c   1.000
_cell.angle_alpha   90.00
_cell.angle_beta   90.00
_cell.angle_gamma   90.00
#
_symmetry.space_group_name_H-M   'P 1'
#
loop_
_entity.id
_entity.type
_entity.pdbx_description
1 polymer ?
#
loop_
_entity_poly.entity_id
_entity_poly.type
_entity_poly.pdbx_seq_one_letter_code
_entity_poly.pdbx_strand_id
1 'polypeptide(L)'
;MKVKLISHTPEPQRAVAMSARLCYSPVGAEQLVEKMSDAQVEKLVTKIVDMGHSSTLEHASFTFAIEGVSRVLTHQLVRHRIASYSQQSQRYVSEHDFEYILPPTVAANPAAKEKFEAL
;
A
#
# COMPACT_ATOMS: atom_id res chain seq x y z
N MET A 1 -2.85 -8.01 13.78
CA MET A 1 -2.68 -7.03 12.68
C MET A 1 -3.97 -6.93 11.89
N LYS A 2 -4.49 -5.71 11.71
CA LYS A 2 -5.67 -5.42 10.91
C LYS A 2 -5.29 -4.40 9.84
N VAL A 3 -5.64 -4.69 8.59
CA VAL A 3 -5.33 -3.85 7.43
C VAL A 3 -6.63 -3.57 6.69
N LYS A 4 -6.93 -2.29 6.46
CA LYS A 4 -8.15 -1.86 5.78
C LYS A 4 -7.81 -0.84 4.70
N LEU A 5 -8.26 -1.08 3.47
CA LEU A 5 -8.23 -0.06 2.41
C LEU A 5 -9.26 1.03 2.77
N ILE A 6 -8.81 2.29 2.83
CA ILE A 6 -9.67 3.43 3.21
C ILE A 6 -9.88 4.43 2.06
N SER A 7 -8.99 4.43 1.07
CA SER A 7 -9.12 5.26 -0.13
C SER A 7 -8.25 4.70 -1.26
N HIS A 8 -8.64 4.94 -2.51
CA HIS A 8 -7.85 4.60 -3.68
C HIS A 8 -8.22 5.48 -4.88
N THR A 9 -7.35 5.53 -5.89
CA THR A 9 -7.67 6.11 -7.20
C THR A 9 -8.89 5.39 -7.79
N PRO A 10 -9.97 6.09 -8.19
CA PRO A 10 -11.08 5.48 -8.91
C PRO A 10 -10.60 4.82 -10.21
N GLU A 11 -11.09 3.62 -10.52
CA GLU A 11 -10.72 2.89 -11.75
C GLU A 11 -9.19 2.82 -11.98
N PRO A 12 -8.39 2.30 -11.02
CA PRO A 12 -6.94 2.47 -11.02
C PRO A 12 -6.26 1.88 -12.26
N GLN A 13 -6.79 0.77 -12.79
CA GLN A 13 -6.29 0.17 -14.03
C GLN A 13 -6.51 1.07 -15.25
N ARG A 14 -7.64 1.79 -15.31
CA ARG A 14 -7.92 2.74 -16.39
C ARG A 14 -6.98 3.94 -16.31
N ALA A 15 -6.71 4.45 -15.10
CA ALA A 15 -5.72 5.51 -14.89
C ALA A 15 -4.34 5.10 -15.44
N VAL A 16 -3.85 3.91 -15.08
CA VAL A 16 -2.58 3.37 -15.61
C VAL A 16 -2.59 3.22 -17.13
N ALA A 17 -3.64 2.60 -17.68
CA ALA A 17 -3.78 2.36 -19.12
C ALA A 17 -3.80 3.66 -19.93
N MET A 18 -4.47 4.69 -19.42
CA MET A 18 -4.52 6.02 -20.04
C MET A 18 -3.16 6.70 -20.02
N SER A 19 -2.47 6.71 -18.88
CA SER A 19 -1.12 7.28 -18.75
C SER A 19 -0.16 6.62 -19.74
N ALA A 20 -0.21 5.29 -19.86
CA ALA A 20 0.63 4.55 -20.78
C ALA A 20 0.30 4.80 -22.26
N ARG A 21 -0.98 4.83 -22.63
CA ARG A 21 -1.36 5.10 -24.03
C ARG A 21 -0.98 6.51 -24.47
N LEU A 22 -1.07 7.51 -23.59
CA LEU A 22 -0.69 8.88 -23.93
C LEU A 22 0.76 8.96 -24.45
N CYS A 23 1.66 8.14 -23.93
CA CYS A 23 3.06 8.10 -24.37
C CYS A 23 3.25 7.57 -25.81
N TYR A 24 2.27 6.84 -26.37
CA TYR A 24 2.40 6.14 -27.66
C TYR A 24 1.22 6.41 -28.61
N SER A 25 0.39 7.40 -28.31
CA SER A 25 -0.84 7.71 -29.04
C SER A 25 -0.76 9.08 -29.72
N PRO A 26 -1.14 9.20 -31.01
CA PRO A 26 -1.28 10.50 -31.67
C PRO A 26 -2.55 11.25 -31.22
N VAL A 27 -3.47 10.60 -30.50
CA VAL A 27 -4.69 11.19 -29.95
C VAL A 27 -4.52 11.51 -28.46
N GLY A 28 -5.10 12.64 -28.04
CA GLY A 28 -5.01 13.14 -26.65
C GLY A 28 -5.72 12.24 -25.62
N ALA A 29 -5.35 12.40 -24.36
CA ALA A 29 -5.79 11.57 -23.24
C ALA A 29 -7.32 11.44 -23.14
N GLU A 30 -8.06 12.52 -23.39
CA GLU A 30 -9.52 12.58 -23.28
C GLU A 30 -10.22 11.63 -24.28
N GLN A 31 -9.70 11.55 -25.51
CA GLN A 31 -10.23 10.65 -26.55
C GLN A 31 -9.87 9.17 -26.31
N LEU A 32 -8.89 8.90 -25.46
CA LEU A 32 -8.46 7.56 -25.08
C LEU A 32 -9.38 6.96 -24.00
N VAL A 33 -10.01 7.80 -23.17
CA VAL A 33 -10.89 7.39 -22.05
C VAL A 33 -12.11 6.64 -22.57
N GLU A 34 -12.78 7.18 -23.60
CA GLU A 34 -14.06 6.67 -24.08
C GLU A 34 -13.95 5.37 -24.90
N LYS A 35 -12.74 4.97 -25.31
CA LYS A 35 -12.56 3.95 -26.35
C LYS A 35 -12.07 2.59 -25.86
N MET A 36 -11.83 2.40 -24.56
CA MET A 36 -11.30 1.12 -24.05
C MET A 36 -12.36 0.33 -23.27
N SER A 37 -12.59 -0.91 -23.71
CA SER A 37 -13.30 -1.90 -22.91
C SER A 37 -12.44 -2.40 -21.74
N ASP A 38 -13.07 -2.95 -20.70
CA ASP A 38 -12.35 -3.46 -19.51
C ASP A 38 -11.32 -4.52 -19.89
N ALA A 39 -11.64 -5.44 -20.80
CA ALA A 39 -10.72 -6.45 -21.30
C ALA A 39 -9.49 -5.86 -22.03
N GLN A 40 -9.66 -4.72 -22.72
CA GLN A 40 -8.54 -4.01 -23.36
C GLN A 40 -7.66 -3.30 -22.34
N VAL A 41 -8.26 -2.75 -21.27
CA VAL A 41 -7.55 -2.11 -20.16
C VAL A 41 -6.69 -3.15 -19.44
N GLU A 42 -7.28 -4.28 -19.04
CA GLU A 42 -6.58 -5.36 -18.36
C GLU A 42 -5.39 -5.87 -19.20
N LYS A 43 -5.64 -6.22 -20.48
CA LYS A 43 -4.59 -6.69 -21.39
C LYS A 43 -3.44 -5.69 -21.55
N LEU A 44 -3.75 -4.39 -21.59
CA LEU A 44 -2.73 -3.36 -21.70
C LEU A 44 -1.92 -3.23 -20.41
N VAL A 45 -2.58 -3.22 -19.24
CA VAL A 45 -1.90 -3.15 -17.93
C VAL A 45 -0.97 -4.34 -17.73
N THR A 46 -1.42 -5.56 -18.04
CA THR A 46 -0.55 -6.75 -17.99
C THR A 46 0.67 -6.57 -18.86
N LYS A 47 0.49 -6.13 -20.11
CA LYS A 47 1.60 -5.90 -21.04
C LYS A 47 2.59 -4.85 -20.52
N ILE A 48 2.10 -3.76 -19.92
CA ILE A 48 2.93 -2.69 -19.33
C ILE A 48 3.82 -3.26 -18.23
N VAL A 49 3.25 -4.09 -17.35
CA VAL A 49 3.99 -4.76 -16.27
C VAL A 49 5.04 -5.70 -16.85
N ASP A 50 4.68 -6.52 -17.84
CA ASP A 50 5.60 -7.46 -18.49
C ASP A 50 6.77 -6.76 -19.20
N MET A 51 6.54 -5.56 -19.73
CA MET A 51 7.59 -4.73 -20.36
C MET A 51 8.44 -3.95 -19.35
N GLY A 52 8.10 -3.99 -18.05
CA GLY A 52 8.82 -3.24 -17.00
C GLY A 52 8.60 -1.73 -17.05
N HIS A 53 7.52 -1.25 -17.66
CA HIS A 53 7.17 0.18 -17.72
C HIS A 53 6.46 0.64 -16.43
N SER A 54 7.18 0.58 -15.31
CA SER A 54 6.60 0.77 -13.98
C SER A 54 6.16 2.21 -13.68
N SER A 55 6.70 3.22 -14.37
CA SER A 55 6.35 4.64 -14.12
C SER A 55 4.86 4.91 -14.30
N THR A 56 4.18 4.19 -15.20
CA THR A 56 2.73 4.37 -15.40
C THR A 56 1.90 3.85 -14.24
N LEU A 57 2.45 2.94 -13.42
CA LEU A 57 1.79 2.40 -12.23
C LEU A 57 1.70 3.44 -11.11
N GLU A 58 2.59 4.44 -11.11
CA GLU A 58 2.64 5.50 -10.08
C GLU A 58 1.39 6.41 -10.11
N HIS A 59 0.60 6.38 -11.19
CA HIS A 59 -0.67 7.11 -11.30
C HIS A 59 -1.82 6.48 -10.50
N ALA A 60 -1.66 5.26 -10.00
CA ALA A 60 -2.60 4.62 -9.10
C ALA A 60 -2.10 4.69 -7.66
N SER A 61 -2.94 5.19 -6.75
CA SER A 61 -2.64 5.33 -5.32
C SER A 61 -3.65 4.57 -4.48
N PHE A 62 -3.18 3.99 -3.37
CA PHE A 62 -3.99 3.25 -2.40
C PHE A 62 -3.58 3.67 -1.00
N THR A 63 -4.57 3.93 -0.14
CA THR A 63 -4.36 4.34 1.24
C THR A 63 -4.94 3.30 2.17
N PHE A 64 -4.12 2.81 3.11
CA PHE A 64 -4.51 1.80 4.08
C PHE A 64 -4.48 2.34 5.50
N ALA A 65 -5.48 1.96 6.30
CA ALA A 65 -5.41 2.01 7.75
C ALA A 65 -4.83 0.69 8.27
N ILE A 66 -3.78 0.77 9.08
CA ILE A 66 -3.04 -0.38 9.61
C ILE A 66 -3.04 -0.27 11.14
N GLU A 67 -3.61 -1.27 11.80
CA GLU A 67 -3.79 -1.34 13.26
C GLU A 67 -3.20 -2.63 13.83
N GLY A 68 -2.88 -2.63 15.14
CA GLY A 68 -2.33 -3.79 15.84
C GLY A 68 -0.98 -4.23 15.26
N VAL A 69 -0.08 -3.26 15.07
CA VAL A 69 1.30 -3.44 14.60
C VAL A 69 2.29 -2.83 15.58
N SER A 70 3.49 -3.38 15.65
CA SER A 70 4.50 -2.91 16.60
C SER A 70 5.13 -1.58 16.14
N ARG A 71 5.66 -0.81 17.10
CA ARG A 71 6.46 0.38 16.79
C ARG A 71 7.69 0.03 15.95
N VAL A 72 8.33 -1.11 16.24
CA VAL A 72 9.47 -1.63 15.45
C VAL A 72 9.07 -1.84 13.99
N LEU A 73 7.90 -2.42 13.71
CA LEU A 73 7.39 -2.57 12.36
C LEU A 73 7.24 -1.21 11.68
N THR A 74 6.58 -0.25 12.34
CA THR A 74 6.39 1.08 11.74
C THR A 74 7.71 1.81 11.48
N HIS A 75 8.73 1.63 12.33
CA HIS A 75 10.07 2.19 12.13
C HIS A 75 10.80 1.62 10.90
N GLN A 76 10.50 0.38 10.50
CA GLN A 76 10.98 -0.16 9.23
C GLN A 76 10.13 0.33 8.07
N LEU A 77 8.80 0.35 8.23
CA LEU A 77 7.86 0.76 7.18
C LEU A 77 8.14 2.18 6.69
N VAL A 78 8.35 3.14 7.59
CA VAL A 78 8.60 4.55 7.21
C VAL A 78 9.93 4.78 6.47
N ARG A 79 10.79 3.75 6.34
CA ARG A 79 12.02 3.83 5.53
C ARG A 79 11.73 3.76 4.03
N HIS A 80 10.53 3.29 3.64
CA HIS A 80 10.07 3.34 2.25
C HIS A 80 9.61 4.77 1.92
N ARG A 81 10.47 5.53 1.25
CA ARG A 81 10.31 6.97 1.03
C ARG A 81 9.26 7.36 -0.01
N ILE A 82 8.89 6.44 -0.90
CA ILE A 82 7.87 6.67 -1.94
C ILE A 82 6.52 6.19 -1.40
N ALA A 83 6.05 6.87 -0.35
CA ALA A 83 4.75 6.69 0.27
C ALA A 83 4.49 7.85 1.26
N SER A 84 3.25 8.02 1.67
CA SER A 84 2.82 9.05 2.62
C SER A 84 2.30 8.41 3.89
N TYR A 85 2.74 8.90 5.05
CA TYR A 85 2.43 8.30 6.35
C TYR A 85 1.83 9.31 7.33
N SER A 86 0.82 8.86 8.05
CA SER A 86 0.31 9.47 9.27
C SER A 86 0.31 8.41 10.36
N GLN A 87 1.07 8.63 11.44
CA GLN A 87 1.21 7.68 12.53
C GLN A 87 0.72 8.29 13.84
N GLN A 88 0.04 7.47 14.65
CA GLN A 88 -0.39 7.87 15.99
C GLN A 88 0.80 8.37 16.83
N SER A 89 0.69 9.62 17.28
CA SER A 89 1.74 10.29 18.02
C SER A 89 1.66 9.98 19.50
N GLN A 90 2.70 9.35 20.05
CA GLN A 90 2.84 9.13 21.50
C GLN A 90 3.11 10.43 22.27
N ARG A 91 3.40 11.54 21.58
CA ARG A 91 3.57 12.86 22.22
C ARG A 91 2.22 13.50 22.61
N TYR A 92 1.13 13.07 21.97
CA TYR A 92 -0.20 13.68 22.14
C TYR A 92 -1.25 12.69 22.61
N VAL A 93 -1.12 11.41 22.26
CA VAL A 93 -2.04 10.37 22.71
C VAL A 93 -1.43 9.70 23.94
N SER A 94 -1.99 9.98 25.12
CA SER A 94 -1.66 9.29 26.36
C SER A 94 -2.25 7.89 26.32
N GLU A 95 -1.46 6.93 25.88
CA GLU A 95 -1.81 5.51 25.98
C GLU A 95 -1.62 5.10 27.44
N HIS A 96 -2.74 4.95 28.16
CA HIS A 96 -2.72 4.53 29.56
C HIS A 96 -2.45 3.02 29.71
N ASP A 97 -2.56 2.26 28.61
CA ASP A 97 -2.22 0.84 28.52
C ASP A 97 -1.72 0.55 27.10
N PHE A 98 -0.40 0.59 26.87
CA PHE A 98 0.16 0.20 25.58
C PHE A 98 -0.10 -1.28 25.33
N GLU A 99 -0.85 -1.61 24.27
CA GLU A 99 -0.86 -2.98 23.75
C GLU A 99 0.52 -3.30 23.16
N TYR A 100 1.11 -4.40 23.63
CA TYR A 100 2.34 -4.94 23.07
C TYR A 100 2.04 -6.03 22.05
N ILE A 101 2.83 -6.06 20.98
CA ILE A 101 2.75 -7.11 19.97
C ILE A 101 3.75 -8.20 20.31
N LEU A 102 3.26 -9.37 20.73
CA LEU A 102 4.08 -10.57 20.92
C LEU A 102 4.59 -11.07 19.56
N PRO A 103 5.91 -11.10 19.32
CA PRO A 103 6.45 -11.61 18.06
C PRO A 103 6.09 -13.10 17.88
N PRO A 104 5.72 -13.56 16.67
CA PRO A 104 5.33 -14.96 16.44
C PRO A 104 6.40 -15.98 16.85
N THR A 105 7.67 -15.63 16.67
CA THR A 105 8.82 -16.46 17.07
C THR A 105 8.96 -16.60 18.58
N VAL A 106 8.60 -15.56 19.33
CA VAL A 106 8.57 -15.59 20.81
C VAL A 106 7.36 -16.39 21.27
N ALA A 107 6.19 -16.17 20.67
CA ALA A 107 4.96 -16.91 20.97
C ALA A 107 5.10 -18.43 20.79
N ALA A 108 5.88 -18.87 19.79
CA ALA A 108 6.12 -20.27 19.50
C ALA A 108 7.07 -20.97 20.50
N ASN A 109 7.80 -20.21 21.33
CA ASN A 109 8.72 -20.74 22.34
C ASN A 109 8.19 -20.45 23.75
N PRO A 110 7.67 -21.46 24.48
CA PRO A 110 7.06 -21.25 25.80
C PRO A 110 7.97 -20.52 26.79
N ALA A 111 9.26 -20.86 26.84
CA ALA A 111 10.22 -20.23 27.76
C ALA A 111 10.52 -18.77 27.38
N ALA A 112 10.51 -18.45 26.09
CA ALA A 112 10.69 -17.07 25.63
C ALA A 112 9.42 -16.23 25.84
N LYS A 113 8.24 -16.83 25.61
CA LYS A 113 6.94 -16.22 25.86
C LYS A 113 6.77 -15.85 27.34
N GLU A 114 7.05 -16.79 28.25
CA GLU A 114 6.96 -16.55 29.70
C GLU A 114 7.86 -15.39 30.14
N LYS A 115 9.11 -15.36 29.65
CA LYS A 115 10.04 -14.25 29.93
C LYS A 115 9.54 -12.91 29.38
N PHE A 116 8.88 -12.92 28.22
CA PHE A 116 8.36 -11.70 27.60
C PHE A 116 7.13 -11.17 28.34
N GLU A 117 6.23 -12.05 28.78
CA GLU A 117 5.01 -11.68 29.52
C GLU A 117 5.31 -11.21 30.96
N ALA A 118 6.50 -11.53 31.50
CA ALA A 118 6.95 -11.10 32.81
C ALA A 118 7.65 -9.72 32.83
N LEU A 119 7.83 -9.06 31.67
CA LEU A 119 8.40 -7.71 31.54
C LEU A 119 7.36 -6.62 31.80
#